data_AF-A0A928HPW1-F1
#
_entry.id   AF-A0A928HPW1-F1
#
_cell.length_a   1.000
_cell.length_b   1.000
_cell.length_c   1.000
_cell.angle_alpha   90.00
_cell.angle_beta   90.00
_cell.angle_gamma   90.00
#
_symmetry.space_group_name_H-M   'P 1'
#
loop_
_entity.id
_entity.type
_entity.pdbx_description
1 polymer ?
#
loop_
_entity_poly.entity_id
_entity_poly.type
_entity_poly.pdbx_seq_one_letter_code
_entity_poly.pdbx_strand_id
1 'polypeptide(L)'
;MKMKLNTENLSFENALEQLETLVKDLEGGRIKLDDAVESYEKAVALKKFCEEKLKAAQLKIEKIETSVSDEPMLTLLDKIDD
;
A
#
# COMPACT_ATOMS: atom_id res chain seq x y z
N MET A 1 16.57 -20.43 13.37
CA MET A 1 15.73 -20.79 12.20
C MET A 1 15.16 -19.48 11.67
N LYS A 2 15.68 -18.93 10.56
CA LYS A 2 15.27 -17.61 10.05
C LYS A 2 13.99 -17.78 9.23
N MET A 3 12.86 -17.24 9.71
CA MET A 3 11.60 -17.20 8.96
C MET A 3 11.75 -16.19 7.82
N LYS A 4 11.85 -16.68 6.58
CA LYS A 4 11.65 -15.84 5.39
C LYS A 4 10.17 -15.47 5.31
N LEU A 5 9.86 -14.17 5.25
CA LEU A 5 8.50 -13.72 4.92
C LEU A 5 8.18 -14.15 3.48
N ASN A 6 7.14 -14.95 3.30
CA ASN A 6 6.69 -15.38 1.97
C ASN A 6 5.70 -14.35 1.40
N THR A 7 6.20 -13.41 0.59
CA THR A 7 5.42 -12.28 0.06
C THR A 7 4.60 -12.63 -1.18
N GLU A 8 4.73 -13.84 -1.74
CA GLU A 8 4.10 -14.21 -3.02
C GLU A 8 2.57 -14.34 -2.95
N ASN A 9 1.98 -14.50 -1.76
CA ASN A 9 0.53 -14.56 -1.54
C ASN A 9 0.01 -13.55 -0.51
N LEU A 10 0.81 -12.55 -0.16
CA LEU A 10 0.39 -11.54 0.81
C LEU A 10 -0.53 -10.51 0.14
N SER A 11 -1.73 -10.26 0.70
CA SER A 11 -2.60 -9.16 0.26
C SER A 11 -2.13 -7.82 0.84
N PHE A 12 -2.61 -6.72 0.27
CA PHE A 12 -2.30 -5.39 0.80
C PHE A 12 -2.83 -5.22 2.22
N GLU A 13 -4.06 -5.64 2.47
CA GLU A 13 -4.78 -5.53 3.73
C GLU A 13 -4.06 -6.33 4.82
N ASN A 14 -3.64 -7.55 4.52
CA ASN A 14 -2.90 -8.40 5.47
C ASN A 14 -1.49 -7.85 5.74
N ALA A 15 -0.85 -7.21 4.77
CA ALA A 15 0.45 -6.57 4.97
C ALA A 15 0.33 -5.33 5.87
N LEU A 16 -0.73 -4.55 5.67
CA LEU A 16 -1.03 -3.36 6.46
C LEU A 16 -1.36 -3.73 7.92
N GLU A 17 -2.22 -4.72 8.15
CA GLU A 17 -2.56 -5.19 9.50
C GLU A 17 -1.33 -5.68 10.27
N GLN A 18 -0.44 -6.44 9.61
CA GLN A 18 0.82 -6.89 10.20
C GLN A 18 1.74 -5.71 10.53
N LEU A 19 1.81 -4.71 9.65
CA LEU A 19 2.62 -3.51 9.88
C LEU A 19 2.10 -2.73 11.10
N GLU A 20 0.79 -2.51 11.19
CA GLU A 20 0.16 -1.83 12.32
C GLU A 20 0.41 -2.56 13.64
N THR A 21 0.33 -3.89 13.62
CA THR A 21 0.62 -4.72 14.79
C THR A 21 2.07 -4.55 15.24
N LEU A 22 3.03 -4.64 14.32
CA LEU A 22 4.46 -4.46 14.63
C LEU A 22 4.76 -3.06 15.18
N VAL A 23 4.17 -2.01 14.60
CA VAL A 23 4.34 -0.63 15.07
C VAL A 23 3.81 -0.51 16.50
N LYS A 24 2.61 -1.03 16.77
CA LYS A 24 2.00 -1.00 18.11
C LYS A 24 2.86 -1.74 19.15
N ASP A 25 3.46 -2.87 18.77
CA ASP A 25 4.35 -3.62 19.66
C ASP A 25 5.66 -2.88 19.95
N LEU A 26 6.23 -2.21 18.94
CA LEU A 26 7.43 -1.37 19.08
C LEU A 26 7.15 -0.15 19.96
N GLU A 27 6.03 0.54 19.76
CA GLU A 27 5.61 1.69 20.57
C GLU A 27 5.28 1.31 22.02
N GLY A 28 4.82 0.08 22.23
CA GLY A 28 4.47 -0.45 23.54
C GLY A 28 5.65 -0.63 24.50
N GLY A 29 6.90 -0.54 24.02
CA GLY A 29 8.11 -0.52 24.84
C GLY A 29 8.40 -1.79 25.66
N ARG A 30 7.64 -2.88 25.43
CA ARG A 30 7.76 -4.16 26.14
C ARG A 30 8.59 -5.21 25.38
N ILE A 31 9.08 -4.86 24.21
CA ILE A 31 9.86 -5.74 23.36
C ILE A 31 11.33 -5.74 23.77
N LYS A 32 11.99 -6.90 23.75
CA LYS A 32 13.44 -6.99 23.99
C LYS A 32 14.18 -6.36 22.82
N LEU A 33 15.40 -5.87 23.07
CA LEU A 33 16.21 -5.19 22.05
C LEU A 33 16.40 -6.03 20.78
N ASP A 34 16.74 -7.30 20.90
CA ASP A 34 16.96 -8.19 19.75
C ASP A 34 15.66 -8.41 18.95
N ASP A 35 14.53 -8.58 19.65
CA ASP A 35 13.21 -8.74 19.03
C ASP A 35 12.74 -7.43 18.38
N ALA A 36 13.15 -6.27 18.91
CA ALA A 36 12.84 -4.95 18.38
C ALA A 36 13.51 -4.72 17.02
N VAL A 37 14.77 -5.15 16.88
CA VAL A 37 15.50 -5.07 15.62
C VAL A 37 14.83 -5.94 14.55
N GLU A 38 14.48 -7.20 14.86
CA GLU A 38 13.74 -8.04 13.91
C GLU A 38 12.37 -7.47 13.55
N SER A 39 11.65 -6.92 14.52
CA SER A 39 10.34 -6.31 14.30
C SER A 39 10.43 -5.08 13.39
N TYR A 40 11.48 -4.28 13.57
CA TYR A 40 11.76 -3.13 12.71
C TYR A 40 12.09 -3.56 11.28
N GLU A 41 12.93 -4.58 11.08
CA GLU A 41 13.25 -5.10 9.74
C GLU A 41 11.99 -5.59 9.01
N LYS A 42 11.12 -6.33 9.71
CA LYS A 42 9.83 -6.79 9.17
C LYS A 42 8.92 -5.61 8.84
N ALA A 43 8.82 -4.61 9.71
CA ALA A 43 8.00 -3.43 9.50
C ALA A 43 8.47 -2.64 8.25
N VAL A 44 9.77 -2.47 8.06
CA VAL A 44 10.33 -1.81 6.86
C VAL A 44 10.01 -2.60 5.59
N ALA A 45 10.11 -3.93 5.63
CA ALA A 45 9.76 -4.77 4.49
C ALA A 45 8.27 -4.68 4.12
N LEU A 46 7.38 -4.74 5.13
CA LEU A 46 5.94 -4.59 4.93
C LEU A 46 5.56 -3.21 4.41
N LYS A 47 6.16 -2.14 4.95
CA LYS A 47 5.98 -0.78 4.44
C LYS A 47 6.32 -0.69 2.95
N LYS A 48 7.51 -1.19 2.57
CA LYS A 48 7.94 -1.18 1.16
C LYS A 48 6.97 -1.96 0.27
N PHE A 49 6.49 -3.12 0.72
CA PHE A 49 5.49 -3.90 -0.01
C PHE A 49 4.19 -3.11 -0.22
N CYS A 50 3.67 -2.45 0.82
CA CYS A 50 2.48 -1.61 0.72
C CYS A 50 2.67 -0.45 -0.27
N GLU A 51 3.81 0.24 -0.22
CA GLU A 51 4.14 1.32 -1.15
C GLU A 51 4.20 0.84 -2.60
N GLU A 52 4.80 -0.33 -2.86
CA GLU A 52 4.86 -0.93 -4.19
C GLU A 52 3.46 -1.32 -4.71
N LYS A 53 2.59 -1.87 -3.85
CA LYS A 53 1.21 -2.20 -4.21
C LYS A 53 0.39 -0.96 -4.54
N LEU A 54 0.50 0.10 -3.74
CA LEU A 54 -0.19 1.37 -3.98
C LEU A 54 0.28 2.02 -5.29
N LYS A 55 1.60 2.05 -5.53
CA LYS A 55 2.16 2.55 -6.79
C LYS A 55 1.66 1.75 -7.99
N ALA A 56 1.62 0.42 -7.88
CA ALA A 56 1.09 -0.42 -8.95
C ALA A 56 -0.41 -0.20 -9.20
N ALA A 57 -1.20 0.06 -8.16
CA ALA A 57 -2.61 0.40 -8.29
C ALA A 57 -2.81 1.77 -8.96
N GLN A 58 -2.06 2.78 -8.54
CA GLN A 58 -2.10 4.12 -9.14
C GLN A 58 -1.75 4.07 -10.64
N LEU A 59 -0.67 3.39 -11.02
CA LEU A 59 -0.27 3.23 -12.42
C LEU A 59 -1.35 2.53 -13.27
N LYS A 60 -2.15 1.65 -12.68
CA LYS A 60 -3.28 1.02 -13.39
C LYS A 60 -4.41 2.01 -13.62
N ILE A 61 -4.72 2.87 -12.64
CA ILE A 61 -5.74 3.91 -12.76
C ILE A 61 -5.33 4.92 -13.83
N GLU A 62 -4.11 5.45 -13.77
CA GLU A 62 -3.58 6.42 -14.75
C GLU A 62 -3.64 5.89 -16.19
N LYS A 63 -3.34 4.59 -16.38
CA LYS A 63 -3.47 3.93 -17.68
C LYS A 63 -4.91 3.88 -18.17
N ILE A 64 -5.87 3.59 -17.28
CA ILE A 64 -7.30 3.58 -17.63
C ILE A 64 -7.72 4.99 -18.04
N GLU A 65 -7.41 6.01 -17.25
CA GLU A 65 -7.75 7.40 -17.56
C GLU A 65 -7.18 7.87 -18.90
N THR A 66 -5.91 7.55 -19.17
CA THR A 66 -5.25 7.90 -20.45
C THR A 66 -5.79 7.09 -21.63
N SER A 67 -6.35 5.89 -21.39
CA SER A 67 -6.97 5.07 -22.45
C SER A 67 -8.41 5.49 -22.74
N VAL A 68 -9.08 6.15 -21.79
CA VAL A 68 -10.43 6.70 -21.96
C VAL A 68 -10.39 8.06 -22.68
N SER A 69 -9.22 8.70 -22.78
CA SER A 69 -9.01 9.98 -23.47
C SER A 69 -8.75 9.88 -24.98
N ASP A 70 -9.33 8.90 -25.68
CA ASP A 70 -9.41 8.86 -27.16
C ASP A 70 -10.82 9.22 -27.68
N GLU A 71 -11.64 9.86 -26.85
CA GLU A 71 -12.83 10.59 -27.27
C GLU A 71 -12.95 11.90 -26.48
N PRO A 72 -13.07 13.08 -27.12
CA PRO A 72 -13.37 14.29 -26.38
C PRO A 72 -14.79 14.14 -25.81
N MET A 73 -14.89 14.05 -24.48
CA MET A 73 -16.14 14.25 -23.75
C MET A 73 -16.62 15.69 -24.02
N LEU A 74 -17.28 15.86 -25.17
CA LEU A 74 -17.91 17.08 -25.66
C LEU A 74 -18.98 17.54 -24.66
N THR A 75 -18.69 18.67 -24.01
CA THR A 75 -19.59 19.82 -23.94
C THR A 75 -21.08 19.52 -23.71
N LEU A 76 -21.50 19.27 -22.47
CA LEU A 76 -22.92 19.37 -22.10
C LEU A 76 -23.12 20.03 -20.72
N LEU A 77 -22.27 21.00 -20.36
CA LEU A 77 -22.46 21.82 -19.15
C LEU A 77 -22.61 23.33 -19.42
N ASP A 78 -22.82 23.73 -20.68
CA ASP A 78 -22.94 25.13 -21.09
C ASP A 78 -24.38 25.58 -21.46
N LYS A 79 -25.43 24.78 -21.18
CA LYS A 79 -26.81 25.16 -21.56
C LYS A 79 -27.91 24.73 -20.59
N ILE A 80 -27.71 24.93 -19.29
CA ILE A 80 -28.83 24.85 -18.33
C ILE A 80 -28.81 26.09 -17.42
N ASP A 81 -28.95 27.25 -18.04
CA ASP A 81 -29.36 28.50 -17.39
C ASP A 81 -30.27 29.23 -18.40
N ASP A 82 -31.51 28.74 -18.49
CA ASP A 82 -32.70 29.45 -18.98
C ASP A 82 -33.86 29.09 -18.03
#